data_AF-A0A7C1ACL5-F1
#
_entry.id   AF-A0A7C1ACL5-F1
#
_cell.length_a   1.000
_cell.length_b   1.000
_cell.length_c   1.000
_cell.angle_alpha   90.00
_cell.angle_beta   90.00
_cell.angle_gamma   90.00
#
_symmetry.space_group_name_H-M   'P 1'
#
loop_
_entity.id
_entity.type
_entity.pdbx_description
1 polymer ?
#
loop_
_entity_poly.entity_id
_entity_poly.type
_entity_poly.pdbx_seq_one_letter_code
_entity_poly.pdbx_strand_id
1 'polypeptide(L)'
;LDIDPTRVEMGWIMDFCAQSLRNIVIGIDGVGGNKDGFMMKSKFAIAVSSEVMAILSVATGLKDMRERMGKIVVAYNKKGKPVTTEDLQVAGAMTAWMVQALNPSLMQTLEGQPVIVHAGPFANIAIGQSSIIADQIGLKLADYHVTESGFGADIGFEKFWNLKCRFSGLVPDCAVIVATIRALKCHGGAPVPVPGKAMPEEYGSENVGWVERGCANLLHHIENVRKAGISPVVCINAFHTDTDAEINMVRVLAEAAGARVALSRHWEKGGDGAIEFAETVAAACEEKTEFKFLYELDQPVKDRIELIAKEVYGADGVEYSPEANASLARIQKDPELSKLGLCMVKTHLSLSDNPSIKGVPTGWKLKIREVLTYGGARFIVPVAGAISLMPGTGSNPAFRRVDVDTETGKVQGVF
;
A
#
# COMPACT_ATOMS: atom_id res chain seq x y z
N LEU A 1 31.57 -2.66 15.89
CA LEU A 1 30.10 -2.81 15.96
C LEU A 1 29.63 -4.15 16.55
N ASP A 2 30.50 -5.19 16.62
CA ASP A 2 30.21 -6.50 17.25
C ASP A 2 28.87 -7.12 16.81
N ILE A 3 28.64 -7.06 15.49
CA ILE A 3 27.42 -7.58 14.85
C ILE A 3 27.31 -9.08 15.12
N ASP A 4 26.12 -9.53 15.48
CA ASP A 4 25.79 -10.95 15.56
C ASP A 4 25.46 -11.45 14.14
N PRO A 5 26.24 -12.41 13.58
CA PRO A 5 26.02 -12.91 12.23
C PRO A 5 24.69 -13.66 12.05
N THR A 6 24.03 -14.02 13.15
CA THR A 6 22.69 -14.64 13.12
C THR A 6 21.55 -13.61 13.14
N ARG A 7 21.87 -12.32 13.30
CA ARG A 7 20.90 -11.22 13.43
C ARG A 7 21.18 -10.06 12.47
N VAL A 8 21.55 -10.40 11.24
CA VAL A 8 21.62 -9.46 10.11
C VAL A 8 20.25 -9.42 9.44
N GLU A 9 19.56 -8.28 9.57
CA GLU A 9 18.19 -8.12 9.10
C GLU A 9 18.12 -7.69 7.64
N MET A 10 19.08 -6.84 7.23
CA MET A 10 19.17 -6.30 5.89
C MET A 10 19.56 -7.40 4.90
N GLY A 11 18.71 -7.59 3.89
CA GLY A 11 18.98 -8.48 2.77
C GLY A 11 19.43 -7.70 1.54
N TRP A 12 19.40 -8.40 0.41
CA TRP A 12 19.70 -7.84 -0.91
C TRP A 12 18.42 -7.44 -1.62
N ILE A 13 18.53 -6.53 -2.59
CA ILE A 13 17.40 -6.12 -3.43
C ILE A 13 17.70 -6.40 -4.90
N MET A 14 16.66 -6.75 -5.64
CA MET A 14 16.67 -6.80 -7.11
C MET A 14 15.28 -6.47 -7.63
N ASP A 15 15.17 -5.89 -8.82
CA ASP A 15 13.87 -5.70 -9.45
C ASP A 15 13.59 -6.82 -10.46
N PHE A 16 13.44 -8.04 -9.93
CA PHE A 16 13.19 -9.24 -10.72
C PHE A 16 12.47 -10.30 -9.89
N CYS A 17 11.51 -11.02 -10.49
CA CYS A 17 10.75 -12.06 -9.82
C CYS A 17 11.55 -13.37 -9.70
N ALA A 18 12.21 -13.61 -8.57
CA ALA A 18 13.03 -14.82 -8.34
C ALA A 18 12.72 -15.51 -7.00
N GLN A 19 11.72 -16.39 -6.96
CA GLN A 19 11.33 -17.07 -5.73
C GLN A 19 12.43 -17.94 -5.09
N SER A 20 13.40 -18.42 -5.88
CA SER A 20 14.53 -19.23 -5.39
C SER A 20 15.50 -18.44 -4.51
N LEU A 21 15.49 -17.11 -4.59
CA LEU A 21 16.41 -16.24 -3.83
C LEU A 21 15.80 -15.71 -2.52
N ARG A 22 14.61 -16.17 -2.15
CA ARG A 22 13.94 -15.80 -0.89
C ARG A 22 14.77 -16.17 0.34
N ASN A 23 15.46 -17.31 0.30
CA ASN A 23 16.32 -17.79 1.38
C ASN A 23 17.62 -18.31 0.76
N ILE A 24 18.74 -17.69 1.10
CA ILE A 24 20.06 -18.07 0.60
C ILE A 24 21.04 -18.20 1.76
N VAL A 25 22.20 -18.80 1.48
CA VAL A 25 23.38 -18.75 2.34
C VAL A 25 24.47 -18.00 1.57
N ILE A 26 25.06 -17.00 2.19
CA ILE A 26 26.20 -16.24 1.64
C ILE A 26 27.48 -16.59 2.39
N GLY A 27 28.63 -16.19 1.87
CA GLY A 27 29.93 -16.42 2.50
C GLY A 27 30.29 -17.91 2.62
N ILE A 28 29.84 -18.72 1.66
CA ILE A 28 30.28 -20.11 1.52
C ILE A 28 31.71 -20.06 0.97
N ASP A 29 32.64 -20.76 1.62
CA ASP A 29 34.06 -20.75 1.23
C ASP A 29 34.25 -21.17 -0.23
N GLY A 30 34.95 -20.35 -1.01
CA GLY A 30 35.53 -20.74 -2.28
C GLY A 30 36.77 -21.63 -2.14
N VAL A 31 37.41 -21.97 -3.25
CA VAL A 31 38.69 -22.69 -3.24
C VAL A 31 39.77 -21.80 -2.64
N GLY A 32 40.09 -22.03 -1.36
CA GLY A 32 41.20 -21.37 -0.66
C GLY A 32 40.85 -20.61 0.61
N GLY A 33 39.61 -20.67 1.10
CA GLY A 33 39.14 -20.36 2.47
C GLY A 33 39.62 -19.06 3.13
N ASN A 34 38.69 -18.28 3.69
CA ASN A 34 38.88 -17.04 4.48
C ASN A 34 38.73 -15.70 3.72
N LYS A 35 38.62 -15.68 2.39
CA LYS A 35 38.48 -14.43 1.60
C LYS A 35 37.04 -14.03 1.32
N ASP A 36 36.09 -14.93 1.50
CA ASP A 36 34.69 -14.77 1.06
C ASP A 36 33.73 -14.32 2.17
N GLY A 37 34.28 -13.95 3.35
CA GLY A 37 33.52 -13.45 4.49
C GLY A 37 32.97 -14.55 5.41
N PHE A 38 31.89 -14.24 6.13
CA PHE A 38 31.27 -15.16 7.09
C PHE A 38 30.08 -15.89 6.47
N MET A 39 30.03 -17.21 6.67
CA MET A 39 28.86 -17.99 6.28
C MET A 39 27.64 -17.58 7.11
N MET A 40 26.58 -17.10 6.44
CA MET A 40 25.34 -16.68 7.12
C MET A 40 24.09 -16.83 6.24
N LYS A 41 22.93 -16.94 6.88
CA LYS A 41 21.63 -16.87 6.21
C LYS A 41 21.40 -15.46 5.68
N SER A 42 20.88 -15.35 4.48
CA SER A 42 20.50 -14.07 3.86
C SER A 42 19.27 -14.26 2.96
N LYS A 43 18.82 -13.18 2.31
CA LYS A 43 17.59 -13.13 1.51
C LYS A 43 17.68 -12.06 0.44
N PHE A 44 17.00 -12.27 -0.68
CA PHE A 44 16.65 -11.21 -1.62
C PHE A 44 15.19 -10.81 -1.47
N ALA A 45 14.93 -9.53 -1.69
CA ALA A 45 13.59 -8.96 -1.80
C ALA A 45 13.47 -8.14 -3.10
N ILE A 46 12.25 -7.91 -3.58
CA ILE A 46 12.02 -7.07 -4.74
C ILE A 46 12.31 -5.60 -4.38
N ALA A 47 12.88 -4.82 -5.31
CA ALA A 47 13.36 -3.46 -5.01
C ALA A 47 12.30 -2.55 -4.34
N VAL A 48 11.05 -2.63 -4.80
CA VAL A 48 9.90 -1.85 -4.26
C VAL A 48 9.50 -2.21 -2.82
N SER A 49 10.02 -3.33 -2.29
CA SER A 49 9.83 -3.74 -0.89
C SER A 49 10.91 -3.21 0.07
N SER A 50 11.92 -2.52 -0.46
CA SER A 50 13.01 -1.96 0.33
C SER A 50 12.54 -0.83 1.25
N GLU A 51 13.10 -0.75 2.46
CA GLU A 51 12.89 0.41 3.34
C GLU A 51 13.38 1.72 2.67
N VAL A 52 14.38 1.64 1.78
CA VAL A 52 14.81 2.80 0.98
C VAL A 52 13.69 3.34 0.10
N MET A 53 12.88 2.46 -0.51
CA MET A 53 11.72 2.87 -1.30
C MET A 53 10.65 3.51 -0.41
N ALA A 54 10.40 2.94 0.78
CA ALA A 54 9.49 3.54 1.75
C ALA A 54 9.97 4.94 2.17
N ILE A 55 11.26 5.11 2.47
CA ILE A 55 11.87 6.41 2.80
C ILE A 55 11.71 7.41 1.65
N LEU A 56 12.00 7.01 0.40
CA LEU A 56 11.80 7.87 -0.76
C LEU A 56 10.35 8.37 -0.87
N SER A 57 9.39 7.53 -0.47
CA SER A 57 7.96 7.84 -0.55
C SER A 57 7.50 8.79 0.55
N VAL A 58 8.15 8.81 1.72
CA VAL A 58 7.75 9.65 2.87
C VAL A 58 8.73 10.76 3.23
N ALA A 59 9.85 10.89 2.50
CA ALA A 59 10.77 11.99 2.70
C ALA A 59 10.15 13.30 2.22
N THR A 60 10.43 14.38 2.95
CA THR A 60 9.97 15.75 2.65
C THR A 60 11.04 16.59 1.94
N GLY A 61 12.22 16.02 1.70
CA GLY A 61 13.34 16.67 1.03
C GLY A 61 14.65 15.94 1.32
N LEU A 62 15.75 16.42 0.75
CA LEU A 62 17.05 15.73 0.82
C LEU A 62 17.60 15.61 2.25
N LYS A 63 17.43 16.65 3.07
CA LYS A 63 17.86 16.64 4.47
C LYS A 63 17.11 15.56 5.26
N ASP A 64 15.78 15.54 5.16
CA ASP A 64 14.94 14.53 5.81
C ASP A 64 15.26 13.11 5.30
N MET A 65 15.46 12.94 3.98
CA MET A 65 15.90 11.67 3.41
C MET A 65 17.23 11.20 4.03
N ARG A 66 18.23 12.08 4.16
CA ARG A 66 19.52 11.72 4.78
C ARG A 66 19.36 11.29 6.24
N GLU A 67 18.56 12.01 7.01
CA GLU A 67 18.28 11.69 8.41
C GLU A 67 17.59 10.32 8.53
N ARG A 68 16.58 10.06 7.69
CA ARG A 68 15.88 8.78 7.62
C ARG A 68 16.80 7.64 7.20
N MET A 69 17.64 7.86 6.20
CA MET A 69 18.65 6.87 5.77
C MET A 69 19.52 6.44 6.92
N GLY A 70 19.94 7.35 7.81
CA GLY A 70 20.75 7.07 9.01
C GLY A 70 20.06 6.24 10.09
N LYS A 71 18.73 6.12 10.04
CA LYS A 71 17.94 5.37 11.03
C LYS A 71 17.56 3.97 10.58
N ILE A 72 17.93 3.56 9.37
CA ILE A 72 17.75 2.18 8.91
C ILE A 72 18.56 1.25 9.81
N VAL A 73 17.88 0.25 10.39
CA VAL A 73 18.52 -0.80 11.19
C VAL A 73 18.92 -1.93 10.26
N VAL A 74 20.22 -2.25 10.22
CA VAL A 74 20.75 -3.27 9.31
C VAL A 74 20.99 -4.61 9.99
N ALA A 75 21.28 -4.58 11.29
CA ALA A 75 21.59 -5.75 12.09
C ALA A 75 21.43 -5.45 13.58
N TYR A 76 21.66 -6.46 14.41
CA TYR A 76 21.82 -6.31 15.86
C TYR A 76 23.20 -6.82 16.28
N ASN A 77 23.78 -6.17 17.29
CA ASN A 77 25.01 -6.65 17.90
C ASN A 77 24.75 -7.81 18.89
N LYS A 78 25.81 -8.45 19.37
CA LYS A 78 25.71 -9.57 20.34
C LYS A 78 25.07 -9.19 21.68
N LYS A 79 24.96 -7.90 21.99
CA LYS A 79 24.24 -7.36 23.17
C LYS A 79 22.77 -7.02 22.87
N GLY A 80 22.31 -7.30 21.66
CA GLY A 80 20.95 -7.05 21.19
C GLY A 80 20.62 -5.60 20.88
N LYS A 81 21.60 -4.68 20.84
CA LYS A 81 21.38 -3.30 20.40
C LYS A 81 21.32 -3.22 18.87
N PRO A 82 20.44 -2.36 18.30
CA PRO A 82 20.39 -2.16 16.86
C PRO A 82 21.72 -1.55 16.37
N VAL A 83 22.12 -1.94 15.16
CA VAL A 83 23.21 -1.34 14.39
C VAL A 83 22.57 -0.69 13.18
N THR A 84 22.80 0.61 13.04
CA THR A 84 22.22 1.44 11.98
C THR A 84 23.21 1.69 10.84
N THR A 85 22.70 2.23 9.74
CA THR A 85 23.52 2.78 8.64
C THR A 85 24.38 3.97 9.06
N GLU A 86 23.96 4.73 10.09
CA GLU A 86 24.79 5.80 10.68
C GLU A 86 25.97 5.21 11.47
N ASP A 87 25.74 4.12 12.23
CA ASP A 87 26.81 3.41 12.94
C ASP A 87 27.85 2.81 11.98
N LEU A 88 27.42 2.42 10.78
CA LEU A 88 28.28 1.98 9.68
C LEU A 88 28.88 3.12 8.87
N GLN A 89 28.49 4.37 9.13
CA GLN A 89 28.94 5.57 8.40
C GLN A 89 28.61 5.55 6.88
N VAL A 90 27.56 4.83 6.48
CA VAL A 90 27.16 4.68 5.06
C VAL A 90 25.92 5.49 4.66
N ALA A 91 25.20 6.06 5.61
CA ALA A 91 23.97 6.80 5.32
C ALA A 91 24.16 7.99 4.36
N GLY A 92 25.33 8.64 4.40
CA GLY A 92 25.71 9.68 3.43
C GLY A 92 25.86 9.13 2.02
N ALA A 93 26.57 8.01 1.85
CA ALA A 93 26.77 7.36 0.55
C ALA A 93 25.44 6.84 -0.03
N MET A 94 24.58 6.24 0.80
CA MET A 94 23.25 5.81 0.38
C MET A 94 22.40 6.99 -0.10
N THR A 95 22.46 8.12 0.60
CA THR A 95 21.72 9.33 0.19
C THR A 95 22.29 9.91 -1.10
N ALA A 96 23.62 9.92 -1.28
CA ALA A 96 24.27 10.43 -2.49
C ALA A 96 23.79 9.70 -3.76
N TRP A 97 23.63 8.38 -3.70
CA TRP A 97 23.05 7.61 -4.82
C TRP A 97 21.59 7.93 -5.11
N MET A 98 20.84 8.40 -4.11
CA MET A 98 19.42 8.71 -4.25
C MET A 98 19.13 10.17 -4.60
N VAL A 99 20.13 11.05 -4.69
CA VAL A 99 19.93 12.49 -4.96
C VAL A 99 19.10 12.72 -6.22
N GLN A 100 19.41 12.03 -7.31
CA GLN A 100 18.64 12.17 -8.55
C GLN A 100 17.27 11.48 -8.47
N ALA A 101 17.22 10.32 -7.84
CA ALA A 101 15.99 9.56 -7.63
C ALA A 101 15.01 10.24 -6.68
N LEU A 102 15.39 11.35 -6.03
CA LEU A 102 14.51 12.17 -5.19
C LEU A 102 13.64 13.13 -6.02
N ASN A 103 14.03 13.40 -7.28
CA ASN A 103 13.32 14.31 -8.17
C ASN A 103 12.17 13.57 -8.89
N PRO A 104 10.91 14.02 -8.75
CA PRO A 104 9.79 13.39 -9.44
C PRO A 104 9.87 13.49 -10.97
N SER A 105 9.35 12.45 -11.65
CA SER A 105 9.28 12.42 -13.11
C SER A 105 7.96 13.02 -13.60
N LEU A 106 8.04 14.03 -14.47
CA LEU A 106 6.88 14.59 -15.17
C LEU A 106 6.60 13.80 -16.45
N MET A 107 5.36 13.38 -16.60
CA MET A 107 4.78 12.73 -17.78
C MET A 107 3.46 13.40 -18.13
N GLN A 108 2.71 12.81 -19.07
CA GLN A 108 1.38 13.27 -19.43
C GLN A 108 0.40 12.10 -19.63
N THR A 109 -0.89 12.37 -19.48
CA THR A 109 -1.97 11.49 -19.92
C THR A 109 -2.04 11.44 -21.45
N LEU A 110 -2.96 10.63 -22.00
CA LEU A 110 -3.25 10.62 -23.45
C LEU A 110 -3.83 11.95 -23.96
N GLU A 111 -4.42 12.75 -23.08
CA GLU A 111 -5.05 14.05 -23.40
C GLU A 111 -4.17 15.25 -23.00
N GLY A 112 -2.93 15.01 -22.60
CA GLY A 112 -1.94 16.05 -22.36
C GLY A 112 -1.95 16.69 -20.97
N GLN A 113 -2.78 16.20 -20.03
CA GLN A 113 -2.71 16.66 -18.64
C GLN A 113 -1.42 16.17 -17.97
N PRO A 114 -0.77 16.99 -17.12
CA PRO A 114 0.48 16.63 -16.47
C PRO A 114 0.28 15.51 -15.43
N VAL A 115 1.20 14.54 -15.40
CA VAL A 115 1.22 13.44 -14.43
C VAL A 115 2.58 13.38 -13.78
N ILE A 116 2.64 13.36 -12.44
CA ILE A 116 3.88 13.16 -11.70
C ILE A 116 3.95 11.70 -11.24
N VAL A 117 4.94 10.95 -11.72
CA VAL A 117 5.19 9.57 -11.29
C VAL A 117 6.48 9.51 -10.49
N HIS A 118 6.37 9.13 -9.22
CA HIS A 118 7.51 9.12 -8.33
C HIS A 118 7.33 8.20 -7.13
N ALA A 119 8.36 7.39 -6.87
CA ALA A 119 8.33 6.26 -5.93
C ALA A 119 7.29 5.19 -6.29
N GLY A 120 7.31 4.07 -5.56
CA GLY A 120 6.39 2.95 -5.77
C GLY A 120 6.54 1.90 -4.67
N PRO A 121 6.31 2.26 -3.39
CA PRO A 121 6.46 1.32 -2.29
C PRO A 121 5.32 0.30 -2.30
N PHE A 122 5.59 -0.91 -1.85
CA PHE A 122 4.57 -1.92 -1.64
C PHE A 122 3.46 -1.45 -0.67
N ALA A 123 2.20 -1.55 -1.07
CA ALA A 123 1.06 -1.17 -0.24
C ALA A 123 0.78 -2.14 0.93
N ASN A 124 1.42 -3.32 0.96
CA ASN A 124 1.28 -4.26 2.06
C ASN A 124 2.24 -3.91 3.21
N ILE A 125 3.55 -3.90 2.98
CA ILE A 125 4.58 -3.70 3.99
C ILE A 125 5.07 -2.25 4.14
N ALA A 126 4.69 -1.40 3.21
CA ALA A 126 4.96 0.03 3.26
C ALA A 126 3.65 0.80 2.96
N ILE A 127 3.79 2.08 2.65
CA ILE A 127 2.65 3.01 2.61
C ILE A 127 1.74 2.77 1.40
N GLY A 128 2.30 2.38 0.25
CA GLY A 128 1.52 2.11 -0.96
C GLY A 128 1.10 3.33 -1.78
N GLN A 129 1.78 4.46 -1.62
CA GLN A 129 1.52 5.69 -2.38
C GLN A 129 2.80 6.24 -3.03
N SER A 130 2.59 7.12 -4.01
CA SER A 130 3.62 8.01 -4.55
C SER A 130 4.22 8.91 -3.46
N SER A 131 5.36 9.54 -3.78
CA SER A 131 6.10 10.34 -2.80
C SER A 131 5.36 11.58 -2.30
N ILE A 132 5.63 11.98 -1.05
CA ILE A 132 5.22 13.28 -0.49
C ILE A 132 5.76 14.46 -1.33
N ILE A 133 6.98 14.38 -1.84
CA ILE A 133 7.58 15.44 -2.68
C ILE A 133 6.74 15.67 -3.95
N ALA A 134 6.26 14.60 -4.58
CA ALA A 134 5.38 14.70 -5.75
C ALA A 134 4.07 15.41 -5.39
N ASP A 135 3.46 15.08 -4.25
CA ASP A 135 2.24 15.77 -3.79
C ASP A 135 2.50 17.26 -3.49
N GLN A 136 3.61 17.57 -2.82
CA GLN A 136 3.99 18.95 -2.53
C GLN A 136 4.19 19.79 -3.80
N ILE A 137 4.77 19.20 -4.85
CA ILE A 137 4.94 19.86 -6.14
C ILE A 137 3.59 20.02 -6.84
N GLY A 138 2.77 18.96 -6.91
CA GLY A 138 1.46 18.99 -7.54
C GLY A 138 0.54 20.06 -6.93
N LEU A 139 0.46 20.11 -5.60
CA LEU A 139 -0.32 21.10 -4.85
C LEU A 139 0.17 22.55 -5.00
N LYS A 140 1.38 22.78 -5.54
CA LYS A 140 1.90 24.11 -5.84
C LYS A 140 1.70 24.52 -7.30
N LEU A 141 1.40 23.57 -8.18
CA LEU A 141 1.34 23.80 -9.62
C LEU A 141 -0.08 23.66 -10.20
N ALA A 142 -1.02 23.09 -9.46
CA ALA A 142 -2.38 22.86 -9.92
C ALA A 142 -3.41 23.20 -8.83
N ASP A 143 -4.63 23.55 -9.26
CA ASP A 143 -5.76 23.80 -8.37
C ASP A 143 -6.28 22.51 -7.72
N TYR A 144 -6.18 21.39 -8.44
CA TYR A 144 -6.54 20.05 -7.97
C TYR A 144 -5.35 19.10 -8.14
N HIS A 145 -4.98 18.42 -7.06
CA HIS A 145 -3.97 17.36 -7.08
C HIS A 145 -4.62 16.01 -6.78
N VAL A 146 -4.78 15.17 -7.81
CA VAL A 146 -5.33 13.83 -7.67
C VAL A 146 -4.18 12.85 -7.42
N THR A 147 -4.25 12.13 -6.32
CA THR A 147 -3.29 11.09 -5.92
C THR A 147 -4.04 9.83 -5.52
N GLU A 148 -3.33 8.70 -5.43
CA GLU A 148 -3.95 7.41 -5.16
C GLU A 148 -3.20 6.64 -4.08
N SER A 149 -3.83 5.56 -3.61
CA SER A 149 -3.22 4.59 -2.72
C SER A 149 -3.50 3.18 -3.21
N GLY A 150 -2.50 2.30 -3.11
CA GLY A 150 -2.64 0.90 -3.47
C GLY A 150 -3.61 0.16 -2.54
N PHE A 151 -4.32 -0.83 -3.10
CA PHE A 151 -5.38 -1.62 -2.44
C PHE A 151 -6.63 -0.80 -2.06
N GLY A 152 -7.53 -1.41 -1.26
CA GLY A 152 -8.77 -0.79 -0.80
C GLY A 152 -8.55 0.27 0.28
N ALA A 153 -9.63 0.96 0.65
CA ALA A 153 -9.58 2.02 1.65
C ALA A 153 -9.24 1.52 3.08
N ASP A 154 -9.39 0.22 3.31
CA ASP A 154 -8.95 -0.45 4.54
C ASP A 154 -7.42 -0.56 4.66
N ILE A 155 -6.66 -0.47 3.57
CA ILE A 155 -5.19 -0.51 3.62
C ILE A 155 -4.59 0.78 3.08
N GLY A 156 -4.87 1.11 1.82
CA GLY A 156 -4.25 2.24 1.14
C GLY A 156 -4.66 3.56 1.77
N PHE A 157 -5.97 3.80 1.88
CA PHE A 157 -6.48 5.02 2.51
C PHE A 157 -6.17 5.09 4.00
N GLU A 158 -6.26 3.99 4.76
CA GLU A 158 -5.86 3.96 6.18
C GLU A 158 -4.42 4.44 6.37
N LYS A 159 -3.48 3.97 5.53
CA LYS A 159 -2.08 4.41 5.56
C LYS A 159 -1.91 5.84 5.05
N PHE A 160 -2.66 6.24 4.03
CA PHE A 160 -2.65 7.63 3.58
C PHE A 160 -3.06 8.56 4.73
N TRP A 161 -4.15 8.20 5.40
CA TRP A 161 -4.76 8.90 6.52
C TRP A 161 -3.84 8.96 7.75
N ASN A 162 -3.38 7.83 8.27
CA ASN A 162 -2.68 7.79 9.56
C ASN A 162 -1.15 7.92 9.46
N LEU A 163 -0.56 7.68 8.28
CA LEU A 163 0.88 7.81 8.03
C LEU A 163 1.20 8.98 7.11
N LYS A 164 0.74 8.95 5.85
CA LYS A 164 1.20 9.91 4.83
C LYS A 164 0.82 11.34 5.21
N CYS A 165 -0.44 11.60 5.59
CA CYS A 165 -0.90 12.91 6.07
C CYS A 165 -0.11 13.38 7.31
N ARG A 166 0.25 12.46 8.21
CA ARG A 166 1.05 12.78 9.40
C ARG A 166 2.47 13.19 9.07
N PHE A 167 3.10 12.54 8.09
CA PHE A 167 4.46 12.87 7.68
C PHE A 167 4.54 14.09 6.77
N SER A 168 3.54 14.30 5.93
CA SER A 168 3.51 15.42 4.98
C SER A 168 2.98 16.71 5.61
N GLY A 169 2.11 16.60 6.63
CA GLY A 169 1.30 17.70 7.13
C GLY A 169 0.18 18.12 6.17
N LEU A 170 -0.05 17.36 5.10
CA LEU A 170 -1.11 17.60 4.12
C LEU A 170 -2.38 16.86 4.54
N VAL A 171 -3.52 17.43 4.19
CA VAL A 171 -4.86 16.89 4.45
C VAL A 171 -5.62 16.87 3.13
N PRO A 172 -6.34 15.77 2.80
CA PRO A 172 -7.15 15.72 1.59
C PRO A 172 -8.48 16.43 1.78
N ASP A 173 -8.99 17.09 0.74
CA ASP A 173 -10.28 17.76 0.76
C ASP A 173 -11.45 16.74 0.63
N CYS A 174 -11.28 15.74 -0.23
CA CYS A 174 -12.21 14.61 -0.37
C CYS A 174 -11.45 13.29 -0.62
N ALA A 175 -12.16 12.15 -0.59
CA ALA A 175 -11.62 10.86 -0.97
C ALA A 175 -12.56 10.11 -1.92
N VAL A 176 -12.00 9.66 -3.04
CA VAL A 176 -12.75 8.85 -4.03
C VAL A 176 -12.60 7.36 -3.72
N ILE A 177 -13.74 6.67 -3.65
CA ILE A 177 -13.82 5.21 -3.57
C ILE A 177 -14.31 4.70 -4.92
N VAL A 178 -13.43 4.04 -5.67
CA VAL A 178 -13.77 3.46 -6.97
C VAL A 178 -14.44 2.10 -6.76
N ALA A 179 -15.58 1.90 -7.41
CA ALA A 179 -16.33 0.65 -7.40
C ALA A 179 -16.72 0.22 -8.82
N THR A 180 -16.94 -1.07 -9.01
CA THR A 180 -17.50 -1.63 -10.26
C THR A 180 -18.61 -2.60 -9.92
N ILE A 181 -19.61 -2.72 -10.79
CA ILE A 181 -20.72 -3.67 -10.58
C ILE A 181 -20.21 -5.09 -10.41
N ARG A 182 -19.22 -5.51 -11.21
CA ARG A 182 -18.60 -6.83 -11.10
C ARG A 182 -17.90 -7.06 -9.76
N ALA A 183 -17.15 -6.07 -9.25
CA ALA A 183 -16.53 -6.20 -7.93
C ALA A 183 -17.58 -6.35 -6.82
N LEU A 184 -18.67 -5.58 -6.89
CA LEU A 184 -19.78 -5.68 -5.94
C LEU A 184 -20.50 -7.03 -6.06
N LYS A 185 -20.75 -7.54 -7.27
CA LYS A 185 -21.28 -8.91 -7.45
C LYS A 185 -20.43 -9.97 -6.76
N CYS A 186 -19.10 -9.90 -6.93
CA CYS A 186 -18.15 -10.79 -6.26
C CYS A 186 -18.27 -10.70 -4.73
N HIS A 187 -18.37 -9.49 -4.19
CA HIS A 187 -18.58 -9.28 -2.76
C HIS A 187 -19.96 -9.74 -2.26
N GLY A 188 -20.97 -9.77 -3.13
CA GLY A 188 -22.33 -10.24 -2.83
C GLY A 188 -22.58 -11.74 -3.01
N GLY A 189 -21.55 -12.50 -3.40
CA GLY A 189 -21.58 -13.96 -3.49
C GLY A 189 -21.54 -14.54 -4.91
N ALA A 190 -21.25 -13.74 -5.94
CA ALA A 190 -20.92 -14.28 -7.26
C ALA A 190 -19.60 -15.08 -7.23
N PRO A 191 -19.38 -16.01 -8.18
CA PRO A 191 -18.15 -16.79 -8.24
C PRO A 191 -16.90 -15.92 -8.30
N VAL A 192 -15.86 -16.21 -7.52
CA VAL A 192 -14.65 -15.37 -7.46
C VAL A 192 -13.85 -15.50 -8.76
N PRO A 193 -13.57 -14.39 -9.49
CA PRO A 193 -12.75 -14.44 -10.69
C PRO A 193 -11.31 -14.87 -10.37
N VAL A 194 -10.73 -15.72 -11.21
CA VAL A 194 -9.36 -16.23 -11.04
C VAL A 194 -8.44 -15.57 -12.07
N PRO A 195 -7.33 -14.91 -11.64
CA PRO A 195 -6.38 -14.29 -12.57
C PRO A 195 -5.90 -15.26 -13.64
N GLY A 196 -5.91 -14.82 -14.89
CA GLY A 196 -5.51 -15.63 -16.06
C GLY A 196 -6.56 -16.62 -16.56
N LYS A 197 -7.76 -16.66 -15.97
CA LYS A 197 -8.92 -17.41 -16.49
C LYS A 197 -9.97 -16.44 -17.06
N ALA A 198 -10.84 -16.98 -17.90
CA ALA A 198 -12.02 -16.24 -18.37
C ALA A 198 -12.90 -15.81 -17.19
N MET A 199 -13.61 -14.69 -17.35
CA MET A 199 -14.60 -14.24 -16.39
C MET A 199 -15.71 -15.29 -16.27
N PRO A 200 -16.21 -15.60 -15.05
CA PRO A 200 -17.37 -16.48 -14.91
C PRO A 200 -18.59 -15.92 -15.67
N GLU A 201 -19.36 -16.80 -16.31
CA GLU A 201 -20.48 -16.40 -17.18
C GLU A 201 -21.56 -15.61 -16.43
N GLU A 202 -21.69 -15.84 -15.12
CA GLU A 202 -22.64 -15.18 -14.24
C GLU A 202 -22.42 -13.66 -14.11
N TYR A 203 -21.24 -13.16 -14.52
CA TYR A 203 -20.97 -11.72 -14.59
C TYR A 203 -21.53 -11.08 -15.86
N GLY A 204 -21.94 -11.87 -16.86
CA GLY A 204 -22.50 -11.40 -18.12
C GLY A 204 -24.00 -11.07 -18.07
N SER A 205 -24.69 -11.39 -16.98
CA SER A 205 -26.11 -11.11 -16.79
C SER A 205 -26.37 -10.19 -15.60
N GLU A 206 -27.54 -9.54 -15.62
CA GLU A 206 -28.01 -8.69 -14.52
C GLU A 206 -28.24 -9.52 -13.24
N ASN A 207 -27.75 -9.01 -12.11
CA ASN A 207 -28.06 -9.51 -10.78
C ASN A 207 -27.95 -8.40 -9.73
N VAL A 208 -29.02 -7.60 -9.60
CA VAL A 208 -29.14 -6.53 -8.62
C VAL A 208 -28.99 -7.05 -7.18
N GLY A 209 -29.47 -8.27 -6.88
CA GLY A 209 -29.37 -8.85 -5.54
C GLY A 209 -27.94 -9.15 -5.09
N TRP A 210 -27.05 -9.54 -5.99
CA TRP A 210 -25.62 -9.63 -5.69
C TRP A 210 -25.00 -8.25 -5.50
N VAL A 211 -25.37 -7.27 -6.32
CA VAL A 211 -24.88 -5.90 -6.19
C VAL A 211 -25.26 -5.31 -4.84
N GLU A 212 -26.53 -5.42 -4.43
CA GLU A 212 -27.05 -4.95 -3.15
C GLU A 212 -26.29 -5.54 -1.97
N ARG A 213 -26.14 -6.88 -1.91
CA ARG A 213 -25.35 -7.54 -0.85
C ARG A 213 -23.88 -7.14 -0.87
N GLY A 214 -23.32 -6.99 -2.07
CA GLY A 214 -21.93 -6.56 -2.26
C GLY A 214 -21.68 -5.13 -1.81
N CYS A 215 -22.68 -4.26 -1.90
CA CYS A 215 -22.59 -2.87 -1.45
C CYS A 215 -22.26 -2.77 0.04
N ALA A 216 -22.54 -3.78 0.87
CA ALA A 216 -22.08 -3.79 2.27
C ALA A 216 -20.57 -3.52 2.39
N ASN A 217 -19.74 -4.05 1.48
CA ASN A 217 -18.31 -3.75 1.45
C ASN A 217 -18.02 -2.28 1.07
N LEU A 218 -18.71 -1.74 0.06
CA LEU A 218 -18.60 -0.34 -0.33
C LEU A 218 -19.00 0.60 0.82
N LEU A 219 -20.12 0.30 1.51
CA LEU A 219 -20.61 1.07 2.64
C LEU A 219 -19.59 1.10 3.79
N HIS A 220 -18.94 -0.03 4.07
CA HIS A 220 -17.84 -0.10 5.05
C HIS A 220 -16.68 0.85 4.69
N HIS A 221 -16.31 0.90 3.41
CA HIS A 221 -15.25 1.81 2.95
C HIS A 221 -15.68 3.29 2.99
N ILE A 222 -16.95 3.60 2.71
CA ILE A 222 -17.51 4.95 2.89
C ILE A 222 -17.41 5.36 4.37
N GLU A 223 -17.77 4.46 5.29
CA GLU A 223 -17.68 4.73 6.73
C GLU A 223 -16.23 4.99 7.16
N ASN A 224 -15.27 4.21 6.65
CA ASN A 224 -13.84 4.43 6.94
C ASN A 224 -13.36 5.83 6.52
N VAL A 225 -13.78 6.30 5.34
CA VAL A 225 -13.47 7.67 4.88
C VAL A 225 -14.10 8.71 5.80
N ARG A 226 -15.37 8.51 6.20
CA ARG A 226 -16.06 9.43 7.11
C ARG A 226 -15.44 9.49 8.50
N LYS A 227 -14.89 8.39 9.01
CA LYS A 227 -14.17 8.35 10.30
C LYS A 227 -12.98 9.32 10.31
N ALA A 228 -12.35 9.54 9.17
CA ALA A 228 -11.26 10.50 9.00
C ALA A 228 -11.74 11.97 8.94
N GLY A 229 -13.05 12.22 8.87
CA GLY A 229 -13.62 13.57 8.71
C GLY A 229 -13.51 14.12 7.28
N ILE A 230 -13.36 13.22 6.30
CA ILE A 230 -13.20 13.53 4.88
C ILE A 230 -14.49 13.18 4.12
N SER A 231 -14.85 13.98 3.12
CA SER A 231 -16.03 13.74 2.29
C SER A 231 -15.81 12.57 1.31
N PRO A 232 -16.63 11.50 1.37
CA PRO A 232 -16.53 10.38 0.44
C PRO A 232 -17.25 10.67 -0.88
N VAL A 233 -16.57 10.35 -1.99
CA VAL A 233 -17.14 10.30 -3.33
C VAL A 233 -17.02 8.88 -3.86
N VAL A 234 -18.11 8.28 -4.32
CA VAL A 234 -18.07 6.98 -5.00
C VAL A 234 -18.02 7.21 -6.50
N CYS A 235 -17.00 6.64 -7.14
CA CYS A 235 -16.93 6.56 -8.60
C CYS A 235 -17.33 5.15 -9.05
N ILE A 236 -18.48 5.03 -9.71
CA ILE A 236 -18.90 3.80 -10.37
C ILE A 236 -18.21 3.76 -11.73
N ASN A 237 -17.16 2.95 -11.87
CA ASN A 237 -16.47 2.77 -13.14
C ASN A 237 -17.24 1.76 -14.00
N ALA A 238 -17.85 2.25 -15.08
CA ALA A 238 -18.82 1.52 -15.88
C ALA A 238 -18.17 0.51 -16.82
N PHE A 239 -18.79 -0.68 -16.91
CA PHE A 239 -18.52 -1.66 -17.96
C PHE A 239 -19.72 -1.76 -18.92
N HIS A 240 -19.45 -2.19 -20.16
CA HIS A 240 -20.49 -2.36 -21.19
C HIS A 240 -21.57 -3.40 -20.83
N THR A 241 -21.30 -4.28 -19.86
CA THR A 241 -22.23 -5.30 -19.37
C THR A 241 -23.11 -4.82 -18.21
N ASP A 242 -22.80 -3.66 -17.63
CA ASP A 242 -23.48 -3.16 -16.44
C ASP A 242 -24.86 -2.60 -16.84
N THR A 243 -25.90 -2.94 -16.08
CA THR A 243 -27.26 -2.44 -16.35
C THR A 243 -27.59 -1.19 -15.53
N ASP A 244 -28.55 -0.40 -16.01
CA ASP A 244 -29.03 0.79 -15.30
C ASP A 244 -29.60 0.44 -13.91
N ALA A 245 -30.25 -0.73 -13.77
CA ALA A 245 -30.78 -1.17 -12.49
C ALA A 245 -29.67 -1.47 -11.47
N GLU A 246 -28.57 -2.09 -11.91
CA GLU A 246 -27.40 -2.37 -11.07
C GLU A 246 -26.69 -1.08 -10.66
N ILE A 247 -26.48 -0.17 -11.60
CA ILE A 247 -25.87 1.14 -11.35
C ILE A 247 -26.73 1.94 -10.37
N ASN A 248 -28.05 1.97 -10.57
CA ASN A 248 -28.98 2.70 -9.71
C ASN A 248 -28.98 2.14 -8.28
N MET A 249 -28.90 0.81 -8.11
CA MET A 249 -28.81 0.19 -6.79
C MET A 249 -27.57 0.68 -6.02
N VAL A 250 -26.39 0.73 -6.66
CA VAL A 250 -25.17 1.24 -6.02
C VAL A 250 -25.33 2.70 -5.63
N ARG A 251 -25.89 3.51 -6.54
CA ARG A 251 -26.12 4.95 -6.31
C ARG A 251 -26.99 5.18 -5.08
N VAL A 252 -28.16 4.55 -5.02
CA VAL A 252 -29.11 4.69 -3.89
C VAL A 252 -28.46 4.33 -2.56
N LEU A 253 -27.72 3.21 -2.49
CA LEU A 253 -27.12 2.75 -1.25
C LEU A 253 -25.95 3.65 -0.81
N ALA A 254 -25.10 4.08 -1.73
CA ALA A 254 -23.97 4.95 -1.42
C ALA A 254 -24.42 6.37 -1.02
N GLU A 255 -25.43 6.93 -1.69
CA GLU A 255 -26.03 8.22 -1.34
C GLU A 255 -26.72 8.16 0.03
N ALA A 256 -27.43 7.06 0.34
CA ALA A 256 -28.02 6.85 1.66
C ALA A 256 -26.97 6.75 2.79
N ALA A 257 -25.75 6.30 2.47
CA ALA A 257 -24.61 6.31 3.39
C ALA A 257 -23.85 7.66 3.43
N GLY A 258 -24.38 8.68 2.75
CA GLY A 258 -23.86 10.03 2.76
C GLY A 258 -22.60 10.23 1.92
N ALA A 259 -22.41 9.43 0.88
CA ALA A 259 -21.42 9.69 -0.17
C ALA A 259 -22.07 10.38 -1.37
N ARG A 260 -21.31 11.24 -2.05
CA ARG A 260 -21.65 11.63 -3.41
C ARG A 260 -21.35 10.48 -4.36
N VAL A 261 -22.09 10.37 -5.45
CA VAL A 261 -21.89 9.28 -6.41
C VAL A 261 -21.83 9.83 -7.82
N ALA A 262 -20.84 9.37 -8.59
CA ALA A 262 -20.74 9.65 -10.01
C ALA A 262 -20.55 8.36 -10.81
N LEU A 263 -21.22 8.27 -11.96
CA LEU A 263 -20.89 7.26 -12.96
C LEU A 263 -19.74 7.78 -13.81
N SER A 264 -18.79 6.91 -14.17
CA SER A 264 -17.69 7.29 -15.05
C SER A 264 -17.46 6.27 -16.15
N ARG A 265 -17.27 6.79 -17.37
CA ARG A 265 -16.94 6.06 -18.60
C ARG A 265 -15.60 6.51 -19.17
N HIS A 266 -14.69 7.00 -18.32
CA HIS A 266 -13.41 7.57 -18.74
C HIS A 266 -12.52 6.59 -19.51
N TRP A 267 -12.63 5.28 -19.22
CA TRP A 267 -11.92 4.26 -20.00
C TRP A 267 -12.41 4.17 -21.45
N GLU A 268 -13.71 4.37 -21.69
CA GLU A 268 -14.34 4.30 -23.01
C GLU A 268 -14.23 5.64 -23.78
N LYS A 269 -14.38 6.76 -23.07
CA LYS A 269 -14.62 8.09 -23.67
C LYS A 269 -13.61 9.16 -23.26
N GLY A 270 -12.51 8.79 -22.60
CA GLY A 270 -11.53 9.77 -22.11
C GLY A 270 -12.14 10.76 -21.11
N GLY A 271 -11.63 11.99 -21.09
CA GLY A 271 -12.09 13.08 -20.23
C GLY A 271 -13.59 13.38 -20.35
N ASP A 272 -14.16 13.29 -21.56
CA ASP A 272 -15.60 13.49 -21.79
C ASP A 272 -16.46 12.47 -21.02
N GLY A 273 -15.94 11.25 -20.81
CA GLY A 273 -16.57 10.20 -20.00
C GLY A 273 -16.45 10.42 -18.49
N ALA A 274 -15.75 11.46 -18.05
CA ALA A 274 -15.44 11.75 -16.65
C ALA A 274 -16.05 13.06 -16.14
N ILE A 275 -16.83 13.80 -16.95
CA ILE A 275 -17.34 15.14 -16.57
C ILE A 275 -18.15 15.10 -15.27
N GLU A 276 -19.18 14.24 -15.19
CA GLU A 276 -19.98 14.05 -13.97
C GLU A 276 -19.08 13.72 -12.76
N PHE A 277 -18.08 12.87 -12.98
CA PHE A 277 -17.15 12.47 -11.93
C PHE A 277 -16.27 13.63 -11.47
N ALA A 278 -15.72 14.43 -12.39
CA ALA A 278 -14.90 15.60 -12.07
C ALA A 278 -15.72 16.68 -11.34
N GLU A 279 -16.94 16.98 -11.81
CA GLU A 279 -17.84 17.94 -11.15
C GLU A 279 -18.24 17.49 -9.74
N THR A 280 -18.50 16.18 -9.57
CA THR A 280 -18.85 15.61 -8.27
C THR A 280 -17.68 15.69 -7.28
N VAL A 281 -16.45 15.44 -7.76
CA VAL A 281 -15.23 15.57 -6.95
C VAL A 281 -14.99 17.04 -6.58
N ALA A 282 -15.09 17.97 -7.54
CA ALA A 282 -14.95 19.39 -7.28
C ALA A 282 -15.96 19.87 -6.23
N ALA A 283 -17.22 19.48 -6.36
CA ALA A 283 -18.26 19.80 -5.37
C ALA A 283 -18.01 19.17 -3.98
N ALA A 284 -17.30 18.05 -3.90
CA ALA A 284 -16.89 17.44 -2.63
C ALA A 284 -15.72 18.20 -1.98
N CYS A 285 -14.79 18.72 -2.79
CA CYS A 285 -13.65 19.52 -2.32
C CYS A 285 -14.08 20.87 -1.72
N GLU A 286 -15.23 21.42 -2.11
CA GLU A 286 -15.79 22.65 -1.52
C GLU A 286 -16.38 22.45 -0.12
N GLU A 287 -16.53 21.20 0.33
CA GLU A 287 -17.00 20.91 1.69
C GLU A 287 -15.90 21.12 2.72
N LYS A 288 -16.29 21.63 3.89
CA LYS A 288 -15.36 21.78 5.00
C LYS A 288 -14.92 20.42 5.52
N THR A 289 -13.63 20.11 5.38
CA THR A 289 -13.01 18.92 5.98
C THR A 289 -12.82 19.11 7.49
N GLU A 290 -13.22 18.12 8.28
CA GLU A 290 -12.99 18.07 9.74
C GLU A 290 -12.00 16.95 10.09
N PHE A 291 -10.82 17.02 9.46
CA PHE A 291 -9.83 15.96 9.49
C PHE A 291 -9.34 15.65 10.92
N LYS A 292 -9.30 14.35 11.25
CA LYS A 292 -8.72 13.85 12.50
C LYS A 292 -8.04 12.51 12.25
N PHE A 293 -6.94 12.24 12.95
CA PHE A 293 -6.32 10.91 12.91
C PHE A 293 -7.15 9.88 13.69
N LEU A 294 -7.00 8.60 13.34
CA LEU A 294 -7.66 7.50 14.07
C LEU A 294 -7.10 7.33 15.49
N TYR A 295 -5.81 7.63 15.65
CA TYR A 295 -5.09 7.45 16.91
C TYR A 295 -3.97 8.48 17.07
N GLU A 296 -3.51 8.65 18.31
CA GLU A 296 -2.34 9.47 18.64
C GLU A 296 -1.09 8.61 18.90
N LEU A 297 0.09 9.15 18.60
CA LEU A 297 1.37 8.40 18.65
C LEU A 297 1.85 8.10 20.09
N ASP A 298 1.33 8.81 21.08
CA ASP A 298 1.60 8.59 22.50
C ASP A 298 0.78 7.45 23.11
N GLN A 299 -0.27 7.00 22.41
CA GLN A 299 -1.07 5.85 22.83
C GLN A 299 -0.25 4.55 22.79
N PRO A 300 -0.55 3.59 23.68
CA PRO A 300 0.07 2.27 23.64
C PRO A 300 -0.04 1.64 22.25
N VAL A 301 1.04 1.01 21.77
CA VAL A 301 1.12 0.44 20.41
C VAL A 301 -0.03 -0.54 20.16
N LYS A 302 -0.37 -1.35 21.17
CA LYS A 302 -1.46 -2.33 21.07
C LYS A 302 -2.84 -1.70 20.94
N ASP A 303 -3.07 -0.56 21.60
CA ASP A 303 -4.36 0.13 21.54
C ASP A 303 -4.59 0.74 20.16
N ARG A 304 -3.51 1.28 19.56
CA ARG A 304 -3.55 1.75 18.16
C ARG A 304 -3.84 0.63 17.17
N ILE A 305 -3.23 -0.54 17.36
CA ILE A 305 -3.48 -1.72 16.52
C ILE A 305 -4.94 -2.18 16.69
N GLU A 306 -5.45 -2.21 17.92
CA GLU A 306 -6.83 -2.57 18.24
C GLU A 306 -7.82 -1.59 17.60
N LEU A 307 -7.53 -0.28 17.61
CA LEU A 307 -8.33 0.76 16.94
C LEU A 307 -8.42 0.49 15.43
N ILE A 308 -7.30 0.25 14.76
CA ILE A 308 -7.33 -0.07 13.31
C ILE A 308 -8.14 -1.36 13.08
N ALA A 309 -7.91 -2.40 13.88
CA ALA A 309 -8.61 -3.68 13.72
C ALA A 309 -10.13 -3.55 13.87
N LYS A 310 -10.61 -2.80 14.86
CA LYS A 310 -12.04 -2.60 15.11
C LYS A 310 -12.65 -1.61 14.14
N GLU A 311 -12.08 -0.41 14.07
CA GLU A 311 -12.70 0.72 13.37
C GLU A 311 -12.53 0.63 11.86
N VAL A 312 -11.41 0.10 11.37
CA VAL A 312 -11.13 0.05 9.92
C VAL A 312 -11.47 -1.31 9.34
N TYR A 313 -11.24 -2.41 10.05
CA TYR A 313 -11.45 -3.77 9.52
C TYR A 313 -12.77 -4.41 9.95
N GLY A 314 -13.38 -3.96 11.04
CA GLY A 314 -14.56 -4.60 11.62
C GLY A 314 -14.24 -5.90 12.36
N ALA A 315 -13.03 -6.05 12.91
CA ALA A 315 -12.68 -7.16 13.78
C ALA A 315 -13.23 -6.96 15.20
N ASP A 316 -13.48 -8.04 15.93
CA ASP A 316 -13.87 -7.97 17.35
C ASP A 316 -12.68 -7.63 18.27
N GLY A 317 -11.46 -7.76 17.75
CA GLY A 317 -10.21 -7.44 18.45
C GLY A 317 -9.00 -8.11 17.81
N VAL A 318 -7.89 -8.18 18.56
CA VAL A 318 -6.60 -8.64 18.05
C VAL A 318 -6.04 -9.80 18.89
N GLU A 319 -5.45 -10.78 18.21
CA GLU A 319 -4.68 -11.87 18.81
C GLU A 319 -3.21 -11.78 18.40
N TYR A 320 -2.31 -11.98 19.35
CA TYR A 320 -0.87 -11.82 19.14
C TYR A 320 -0.13 -13.14 19.40
N SER A 321 0.76 -13.53 18.49
CA SER A 321 1.72 -14.60 18.75
C SER A 321 2.68 -14.26 19.91
N PRO A 322 3.37 -15.25 20.50
CA PRO A 322 4.44 -15.00 21.46
C PRO A 322 5.53 -14.06 20.91
N GLU A 323 5.93 -14.23 19.66
CA GLU A 323 6.96 -13.43 18.98
C GLU A 323 6.51 -11.97 18.79
N ALA A 324 5.25 -11.77 18.40
CA ALA A 324 4.66 -10.44 18.27
C ALA A 324 4.56 -9.75 19.64
N ASN A 325 4.12 -10.46 20.69
CA ASN A 325 4.05 -9.93 22.05
C ASN A 325 5.42 -9.48 22.57
N ALA A 326 6.47 -10.29 22.37
CA ALA A 326 7.83 -9.94 22.76
C ALA A 326 8.34 -8.70 22.02
N SER A 327 8.07 -8.62 20.71
CA SER A 327 8.44 -7.47 19.87
C SER A 327 7.72 -6.19 20.32
N LEU A 328 6.42 -6.25 20.55
CA LEU A 328 5.62 -5.11 21.03
C LEU A 328 6.06 -4.65 22.42
N ALA A 329 6.37 -5.56 23.34
CA ALA A 329 6.88 -5.21 24.66
C ALA A 329 8.23 -4.48 24.59
N ARG A 330 9.10 -4.87 23.65
CA ARG A 330 10.36 -4.17 23.38
C ARG A 330 10.12 -2.78 22.77
N ILE A 331 9.28 -2.70 21.74
CA ILE A 331 8.95 -1.44 21.05
C ILE A 331 8.33 -0.44 22.03
N GLN A 332 7.40 -0.87 22.87
CA GLN A 332 6.71 -0.01 23.83
C GLN A 332 7.65 0.58 24.88
N LYS A 333 8.72 -0.13 25.26
CA LYS A 333 9.72 0.34 26.23
C LYS A 333 10.71 1.34 25.65
N ASP A 334 10.84 1.38 24.33
CA ASP A 334 11.73 2.30 23.64
C ASP A 334 11.00 3.61 23.32
N PRO A 335 11.44 4.76 23.86
CA PRO A 335 10.72 6.03 23.71
C PRO A 335 10.70 6.56 22.27
N GLU A 336 11.63 6.12 21.41
CA GLU A 336 11.67 6.49 20.01
C GLU A 336 10.82 5.53 19.17
N LEU A 337 10.97 4.22 19.39
CA LEU A 337 10.21 3.21 18.63
C LEU A 337 8.71 3.23 18.97
N SER A 338 8.35 3.49 20.23
CA SER A 338 6.96 3.55 20.65
C SER A 338 6.19 4.68 19.97
N LYS A 339 6.85 5.72 19.48
CA LYS A 339 6.20 6.86 18.81
C LYS A 339 6.11 6.73 17.29
N LEU A 340 6.56 5.62 16.71
CA LEU A 340 6.45 5.38 15.28
C LEU A 340 5.00 5.09 14.86
N GLY A 341 4.65 5.40 13.61
CA GLY A 341 3.31 5.16 13.07
C GLY A 341 3.06 3.69 12.71
N LEU A 342 1.80 3.25 12.65
CA LEU A 342 1.47 1.87 12.29
C LEU A 342 1.32 1.70 10.78
N CYS A 343 2.00 0.71 10.21
CA CYS A 343 1.82 0.24 8.85
C CYS A 343 1.33 -1.22 8.89
N MET A 344 0.02 -1.41 8.94
CA MET A 344 -0.58 -2.74 9.04
C MET A 344 -0.33 -3.57 7.78
N VAL A 345 0.01 -4.85 7.97
CA VAL A 345 0.18 -5.81 6.86
C VAL A 345 -0.83 -6.92 6.98
N LYS A 346 -1.79 -6.93 6.05
CA LYS A 346 -2.78 -8.01 5.90
C LYS A 346 -3.05 -8.25 4.41
N THR A 347 -3.87 -9.26 4.12
CA THR A 347 -4.38 -9.45 2.77
C THR A 347 -5.21 -8.25 2.32
N HIS A 348 -5.08 -7.88 1.04
CA HIS A 348 -5.90 -6.85 0.40
C HIS A 348 -7.21 -7.40 -0.19
N LEU A 349 -7.41 -8.72 -0.11
CA LEU A 349 -8.53 -9.42 -0.74
C LEU A 349 -9.77 -9.54 0.17
N SER A 350 -9.67 -9.05 1.41
CA SER A 350 -10.71 -9.11 2.44
C SER A 350 -10.47 -7.99 3.46
N LEU A 351 -11.54 -7.49 4.09
CA LEU A 351 -11.43 -6.67 5.29
C LEU A 351 -10.76 -7.45 6.43
N SER A 352 -10.95 -8.78 6.48
CA SER A 352 -10.26 -9.66 7.43
C SER A 352 -8.83 -10.03 7.02
N ASP A 353 -8.13 -10.79 7.88
CA ASP A 353 -6.85 -11.40 7.54
C ASP A 353 -6.96 -12.66 6.65
N ASN A 354 -8.18 -13.09 6.31
CA ASN A 354 -8.44 -14.25 5.46
C ASN A 354 -8.88 -13.82 4.05
N PRO A 355 -8.06 -14.06 3.00
CA PRO A 355 -8.35 -13.59 1.63
C PRO A 355 -9.61 -14.18 0.99
N SER A 356 -10.08 -15.31 1.51
CA SER A 356 -11.21 -16.05 0.94
C SER A 356 -12.58 -15.52 1.39
N ILE A 357 -12.62 -14.69 2.43
CA ILE A 357 -13.88 -14.12 2.94
C ILE A 357 -14.17 -12.81 2.20
N LYS A 358 -15.39 -12.66 1.68
CA LYS A 358 -15.84 -11.47 0.95
C LYS A 358 -16.93 -10.73 1.71
N GLY A 359 -17.18 -9.48 1.34
CA GLY A 359 -18.21 -8.65 1.94
C GLY A 359 -17.67 -7.98 3.19
N VAL A 360 -18.46 -8.01 4.27
CA VAL A 360 -18.09 -7.47 5.59
C VAL A 360 -18.06 -8.62 6.60
N PRO A 361 -16.88 -9.21 6.87
CA PRO A 361 -16.75 -10.32 7.82
C PRO A 361 -17.05 -9.87 9.26
N THR A 362 -17.73 -10.73 10.04
CA THR A 362 -18.05 -10.50 11.46
C THR A 362 -17.58 -11.66 12.32
N GLY A 363 -17.42 -11.47 13.63
CA GLY A 363 -17.11 -12.58 14.55
C GLY A 363 -15.67 -13.09 14.45
N TRP A 364 -14.73 -12.21 14.08
CA TRP A 364 -13.34 -12.58 13.81
C TRP A 364 -12.36 -11.66 14.55
N LYS A 365 -11.16 -12.15 14.79
CA LYS A 365 -10.05 -11.38 15.39
C LYS A 365 -8.86 -11.36 14.46
N LEU A 366 -8.17 -10.23 14.41
CA LEU A 366 -6.96 -10.05 13.61
C LEU A 366 -5.78 -10.78 14.25
N LYS A 367 -5.14 -11.70 13.52
CA LYS A 367 -4.05 -12.52 14.07
C LYS A 367 -2.66 -11.98 13.69
N ILE A 368 -1.99 -11.29 14.60
CA ILE A 368 -0.66 -10.73 14.39
C ILE A 368 0.42 -11.75 14.76
N ARG A 369 1.23 -12.13 13.77
CA ARG A 369 2.26 -13.17 13.88
C ARG A 369 3.65 -12.62 14.19
N GLU A 370 3.95 -11.43 13.70
CA GLU A 370 5.22 -10.74 13.92
C GLU A 370 5.00 -9.23 13.85
N VAL A 371 5.96 -8.48 14.39
CA VAL A 371 5.96 -7.01 14.32
C VAL A 371 7.35 -6.54 13.93
N LEU A 372 7.48 -5.95 12.74
CA LEU A 372 8.73 -5.39 12.24
C LEU A 372 8.83 -3.90 12.60
N THR A 373 10.04 -3.36 12.50
CA THR A 373 10.32 -1.94 12.74
C THR A 373 11.17 -1.39 11.61
N TYR A 374 10.69 -0.37 10.93
CA TYR A 374 11.43 0.36 9.89
C TYR A 374 11.82 1.71 10.45
N GLY A 375 13.05 1.80 10.98
CA GLY A 375 13.53 2.96 11.72
C GLY A 375 13.69 4.22 10.87
N GLY A 376 14.10 4.06 9.60
CA GLY A 376 14.23 5.16 8.65
C GLY A 376 12.88 5.59 8.07
N ALA A 377 12.03 4.64 7.71
CA ALA A 377 10.68 4.95 7.24
C ALA A 377 9.79 5.50 8.39
N ARG A 378 10.12 5.14 9.64
CA ARG A 378 9.42 5.48 10.89
C ARG A 378 8.12 4.70 11.11
N PHE A 379 8.14 3.39 10.82
CA PHE A 379 6.96 2.50 10.94
C PHE A 379 7.16 1.40 11.98
N ILE A 380 6.09 1.08 12.70
CA ILE A 380 5.83 -0.22 13.32
C ILE A 380 4.97 -0.99 12.33
N VAL A 381 5.33 -2.25 12.04
CA VAL A 381 4.73 -3.02 10.95
C VAL A 381 4.16 -4.32 11.51
N PRO A 382 2.93 -4.32 12.05
CA PRO A 382 2.27 -5.53 12.52
C PRO A 382 1.80 -6.39 11.34
N VAL A 383 2.12 -7.68 11.38
CA VAL A 383 1.94 -8.61 10.26
C VAL A 383 0.88 -9.67 10.59
N ALA A 384 -0.24 -9.64 9.86
CA ALA A 384 -1.39 -10.54 10.06
C ALA A 384 -1.48 -11.72 9.08
N GLY A 385 -0.42 -11.98 8.29
CA GLY A 385 -0.43 -13.05 7.28
C GLY A 385 0.96 -13.43 6.81
N ALA A 386 1.04 -14.33 5.83
CA ALA A 386 2.30 -14.64 5.18
C ALA A 386 2.65 -13.50 4.21
N ILE A 387 3.81 -12.88 4.40
CA ILE A 387 4.34 -11.88 3.46
C ILE A 387 5.38 -12.55 2.58
N SER A 388 5.25 -12.38 1.27
CA SER A 388 6.35 -12.65 0.34
C SER A 388 6.87 -11.32 -0.19
N LEU A 389 8.11 -10.99 0.15
CA LEU A 389 8.80 -9.81 -0.35
C LEU A 389 9.51 -10.06 -1.70
N MET A 390 9.43 -11.28 -2.22
CA MET A 390 10.01 -11.64 -3.51
C MET A 390 8.96 -12.42 -4.31
N PRO A 391 8.31 -11.79 -5.30
CA PRO A 391 7.34 -12.48 -6.13
C PRO A 391 8.00 -13.62 -6.92
N GLY A 392 7.18 -14.60 -7.29
CA GLY A 392 7.62 -15.70 -8.12
C GLY A 392 7.32 -15.47 -9.60
N THR A 393 8.12 -16.08 -10.47
CA THR A 393 7.82 -16.13 -11.90
C THR A 393 6.84 -17.27 -12.18
N GLY A 394 5.71 -16.97 -12.84
CA GLY A 394 4.70 -17.95 -13.24
C GLY A 394 5.19 -18.88 -14.35
N SER A 395 4.49 -20.00 -14.59
CA SER A 395 4.86 -20.98 -15.64
C SER A 395 4.72 -20.45 -17.08
N ASN A 396 3.88 -19.43 -17.28
CA ASN A 396 3.73 -18.73 -18.56
C ASN A 396 3.94 -17.21 -18.37
N PRO A 397 5.18 -16.77 -18.14
CA PRO A 397 5.43 -15.38 -17.78
C PRO A 397 5.22 -14.43 -18.97
N ALA A 398 4.82 -13.20 -18.66
CA ALA A 398 4.45 -12.22 -19.69
C ALA A 398 5.60 -11.85 -20.63
N PHE A 399 6.84 -11.84 -20.14
CA PHE A 399 8.03 -11.55 -20.95
C PHE A 399 8.25 -12.52 -22.11
N ARG A 400 7.57 -13.68 -22.15
CA ARG A 400 7.58 -14.58 -23.33
C ARG A 400 6.96 -13.96 -24.57
N ARG A 401 6.13 -12.93 -24.40
CA ARG A 401 5.48 -12.19 -25.48
C ARG A 401 6.21 -10.89 -25.82
N VAL A 402 7.25 -10.55 -25.05
CA VAL A 402 8.03 -9.33 -25.30
C VAL A 402 8.99 -9.61 -26.43
N ASP A 403 8.93 -8.77 -27.45
CA ASP A 403 9.82 -8.83 -28.62
C ASP A 403 10.09 -7.41 -29.14
N VAL A 404 11.02 -7.29 -30.09
CA VAL A 404 11.38 -6.03 -30.75
C VAL A 404 11.31 -6.19 -32.26
N ASP A 405 10.60 -5.27 -32.90
CA ASP A 405 10.70 -5.10 -34.34
C ASP A 405 12.12 -4.59 -34.68
N THR A 406 12.90 -5.40 -35.39
CA THR A 406 14.32 -5.12 -35.67
C THR A 406 14.53 -4.05 -36.74
N GLU A 407 13.50 -3.69 -37.50
CA GLU A 407 13.56 -2.60 -38.47
C GLU A 407 13.20 -1.25 -37.82
N THR A 408 12.19 -1.24 -36.95
CA THR A 408 11.67 0.00 -36.35
C THR A 408 12.21 0.28 -34.94
N GLY A 409 12.76 -0.73 -34.26
CA GLY A 409 13.12 -0.69 -32.84
C GLY A 409 11.92 -0.68 -31.89
N LYS A 410 10.69 -0.86 -32.41
CA LYS A 410 9.48 -0.82 -31.59
C LYS A 410 9.36 -2.08 -30.74
N VAL A 411 9.26 -1.89 -29.42
CA VAL A 411 9.02 -2.96 -28.46
C VAL A 411 7.54 -3.37 -28.48
N GLN A 412 7.29 -4.68 -28.45
CA GLN A 412 5.95 -5.29 -28.44
C GLN A 412 5.75 -6.15 -27.18
N GLY A 413 4.49 -6.38 -26.78
CA GLY A 413 4.12 -7.36 -25.75
C GLY A 413 4.37 -6.96 -24.28
N VAL A 414 4.69 -5.68 -24.01
CA VAL A 414 4.88 -5.14 -22.65
C VAL A 414 3.56 -4.71 -22.00
N PHE A 415 2.60 -4.22 -22.80
CA PHE A 415 1.27 -3.79 -22.36
C PHE A 415 0.19 -4.28 -23.34
#